data_AF-A0A350LM98-F1
#
_entry.id   AF-A0A350LM98-F1
#
_cell.length_a   1.000
_cell.length_b   1.000
_cell.length_c   1.000
_cell.angle_alpha   90.00
_cell.angle_beta   90.00
_cell.angle_gamma   90.00
#
_symmetry.space_group_name_H-M   'P 1'
#
loop_
_entity.id
_entity.type
_entity.pdbx_description
1 polymer ?
#
loop_
_entity_poly.entity_id
_entity_poly.type
_entity_poly.pdbx_seq_one_letter_code
_entity_poly.pdbx_strand_id
1 'polypeptide(L)' 'GHRGRHYRIGHRTALALYRDPDTWLAGHEPRAGSWWPEWAGWLARQSSGAVPARTPGTAPAYPALERAPGTYIHQT' A
#
# COMPACT_ATOMS: atom_id res chain seq x y z
N GLY A 1 15.68 1.98 -5.57
CA GLY A 1 15.16 0.67 -5.13
C GLY A 1 16.29 -0.33 -5.03
N HIS A 2 16.35 -1.13 -3.96
CA HIS A 2 17.49 -2.01 -3.67
C HIS A 2 17.59 -3.24 -4.59
N ARG A 3 18.82 -3.72 -4.82
CA ARG A 3 19.16 -4.92 -5.60
C ARG A 3 18.76 -6.19 -4.83
N GLY A 4 18.23 -7.19 -5.52
CA GLY A 4 17.84 -8.48 -4.92
C GLY A 4 16.46 -8.50 -4.25
N ARG A 5 15.65 -7.44 -4.38
CA ARG A 5 14.28 -7.44 -3.85
C ARG A 5 13.41 -8.47 -4.56
N HIS A 6 12.69 -9.24 -3.77
CA HIS A 6 11.64 -10.13 -4.21
C HIS A 6 10.52 -10.11 -3.16
N TYR A 7 9.34 -10.55 -3.55
CA TYR A 7 8.18 -10.66 -2.67
C TYR A 7 7.40 -11.92 -2.98
N ARG A 8 6.51 -12.32 -2.08
CA ARG A 8 5.52 -13.37 -2.29
C ARG A 8 4.16 -12.81 -1.94
N ILE A 9 3.13 -13.19 -2.67
CA ILE A 9 1.77 -12.72 -2.43
C ILE A 9 0.80 -13.89 -2.57
N GLY A 10 -0.15 -14.00 -1.65
CA GLY A 10 -1.20 -15.00 -1.67
C GLY A 10 -2.53 -14.37 -1.28
N HIS A 11 -3.63 -14.88 -1.84
CA HIS A 11 -4.99 -14.45 -1.48
C HIS A 11 -5.63 -15.52 -0.60
N ARG A 12 -6.09 -15.13 0.60
CA ARG A 12 -6.87 -15.98 1.50
C ARG A 12 -8.33 -15.57 1.42
N THR A 13 -9.20 -16.48 0.99
CA THR A 13 -10.64 -16.23 0.96
C THR A 13 -11.24 -16.20 2.36
N ALA A 14 -12.37 -15.49 2.52
CA ALA A 14 -13.16 -15.59 3.74
C ALA A 14 -13.55 -17.06 3.97
N LEU A 15 -13.33 -17.58 5.18
CA LEU A 15 -13.52 -18.99 5.58
C LEU A 15 -12.42 -19.99 5.18
N ALA A 16 -11.34 -19.57 4.52
CA ALA A 16 -10.21 -20.47 4.29
C ALA A 16 -9.61 -20.96 5.62
N LEU A 17 -9.38 -22.28 5.72
CA LEU A 17 -8.71 -22.90 6.86
C LEU A 17 -7.33 -22.30 7.09
N TYR A 18 -6.85 -22.40 8.33
CA TYR A 18 -5.49 -22.00 8.67
C TYR A 18 -4.48 -22.81 7.85
N ARG A 19 -3.44 -22.12 7.38
CA ARG A 19 -2.25 -22.72 6.77
C ARG A 19 -1.04 -22.18 7.49
N ASP A 20 -0.15 -23.07 7.91
CA ASP A 20 1.07 -22.69 8.61
C ASP A 20 2.03 -21.90 7.69
N PRO A 21 2.98 -21.15 8.27
CA PRO A 21 3.89 -20.29 7.50
C PRO A 21 4.78 -21.04 6.51
N ASP A 22 5.26 -22.24 6.85
CA ASP A 22 6.19 -23.00 6.00
C ASP A 22 5.48 -23.55 4.78
N THR A 23 4.28 -24.12 4.97
CA THR A 23 3.42 -24.55 3.86
C THR A 23 2.98 -23.36 3.01
N TRP A 24 2.75 -22.19 3.60
CA TRP A 24 2.47 -20.96 2.85
C TRP A 24 3.65 -20.56 1.98
N LEU A 25 4.86 -20.55 2.56
CA LEU A 25 6.09 -20.13 1.89
C LEU A 25 6.46 -21.08 0.74
N ALA A 26 6.38 -22.39 0.97
CA ALA A 26 6.69 -23.41 -0.03
C ALA A 26 5.73 -23.37 -1.23
N GLY A 27 4.46 -23.04 -1.01
CA GLY A 27 3.46 -22.95 -2.07
C GLY A 27 3.41 -21.60 -2.80
N HIS A 28 4.24 -20.62 -2.45
CA HIS A 28 4.19 -19.25 -2.99
C HIS A 28 5.54 -18.87 -3.58
N GLU A 29 5.66 -18.94 -4.90
CA GLU A 29 6.91 -18.62 -5.59
C GLU A 29 7.31 -17.14 -5.42
N PRO A 30 8.61 -16.84 -5.24
CA PRO A 30 9.10 -15.48 -5.16
C PRO A 30 8.97 -14.77 -6.51
N ARG A 31 8.41 -13.56 -6.46
CA ARG A 31 8.34 -12.62 -7.59
C ARG A 31 9.41 -11.56 -7.42
N ALA A 32 10.20 -11.31 -8.46
CA ALA A 32 11.22 -10.26 -8.43
C ALA A 32 10.57 -8.87 -8.34
N GLY A 33 11.22 -7.95 -7.63
CA GLY A 33 10.77 -6.56 -7.57
C GLY A 33 10.12 -6.17 -6.24
N SER A 34 9.35 -5.08 -6.28
CA SER A 34 8.61 -4.56 -5.12
C SER A 34 7.20 -5.16 -5.13
N TRP A 35 6.61 -5.35 -3.96
CA TRP A 35 5.20 -5.73 -3.81
C TRP A 35 4.25 -4.55 -4.08
N TRP A 36 4.74 -3.31 -4.15
CA TRP A 36 3.94 -2.10 -4.38
C TRP A 36 2.99 -2.17 -5.58
N PRO A 37 3.37 -2.70 -6.76
CA PRO A 37 2.46 -2.79 -7.90
C PRO A 37 1.23 -3.66 -7.63
N GLU A 38 1.39 -4.78 -6.89
CA GLU A 38 0.26 -5.65 -6.54
C GLU A 38 -0.72 -4.93 -5.61
N TRP A 39 -0.18 -4.23 -4.62
CA TRP A 39 -0.98 -3.48 -3.66
C TRP A 39 -1.68 -2.30 -4.32
N ALA A 40 -0.99 -1.55 -5.20
CA ALA A 40 -1.60 -0.50 -6.00
C ALA A 40 -2.72 -1.04 -6.88
N GLY A 41 -2.54 -2.21 -7.51
CA GLY A 41 -3.58 -2.89 -8.29
C GLY A 41 -4.77 -3.34 -7.44
N TRP A 42 -4.53 -3.83 -6.21
CA TRP A 42 -5.60 -4.14 -5.27
C TRP A 42 -6.37 -2.88 -4.85
N LEU A 43 -5.68 -1.80 -4.47
CA LEU A 43 -6.29 -0.52 -4.10
C LEU A 43 -7.12 0.06 -5.24
N ALA A 44 -6.64 0.00 -6.47
CA ALA A 44 -7.37 0.47 -7.64
C ALA A 44 -8.74 -0.23 -7.79
N ARG A 45 -8.81 -1.54 -7.51
CA ARG A 45 -10.08 -2.30 -7.52
C ARG A 45 -11.03 -1.90 -6.39
N GLN A 46 -10.50 -1.39 -5.28
CA GLN A 46 -11.31 -0.95 -4.13
C GLN A 46 -11.66 0.55 -4.21
N SER A 47 -11.12 1.29 -5.18
CA SER A 47 -11.30 2.74 -5.32
C SER A 47 -12.43 3.07 -6.30
N SER A 48 -13.08 4.23 -6.11
CA SER A 48 -14.24 4.67 -6.89
C SER A 48 -13.90 5.34 -8.24
N GLY A 49 -12.88 4.83 -8.93
CA GLY A 49 -12.45 5.33 -10.24
C GLY A 49 -11.67 6.65 -10.19
N ALA A 50 -11.41 7.22 -11.38
CA ALA A 50 -10.63 8.44 -11.53
C ALA A 50 -11.52 9.70 -11.51
N VAL A 51 -11.07 10.72 -10.78
CA VAL A 51 -11.68 12.05 -10.73
C VAL A 51 -10.61 13.12 -10.96
N PRO A 52 -10.97 14.35 -11.35
CA PRO A 52 -10.01 15.45 -11.40
C PRO A 52 -9.26 15.62 -10.09
N ALA A 53 -7.95 15.86 -10.18
CA ALA A 53 -7.12 16.07 -9.01
C ALA A 53 -7.61 17.29 -8.21
N ARG A 54 -7.72 17.14 -6.90
CA ARG A 54 -8.10 18.22 -5.98
C ARG A 54 -6.86 19.00 -5.57
N THR A 55 -6.96 20.31 -5.44
CA THR A 55 -5.90 21.13 -4.85
C THR A 55 -5.95 21.01 -3.33
N PRO A 56 -4.90 20.49 -2.66
CA PRO A 56 -4.90 20.40 -1.20
C PRO A 56 -4.95 21.78 -0.53
N GLY A 57 -5.58 21.87 0.64
CA GLY A 57 -5.60 23.09 1.46
C GLY A 57 -6.50 24.21 0.96
N THR A 58 -7.34 23.99 -0.07
CA THR A 58 -8.29 24.99 -0.59
C THR A 58 -9.68 24.88 0.04
N ALA A 59 -9.93 23.87 0.87
CA ALA A 59 -11.21 23.72 1.56
C ALA A 59 -11.32 24.75 2.70
N PRO A 60 -12.40 25.56 2.79
CA PRO A 60 -12.52 26.58 3.84
C PRO A 60 -12.46 26.03 5.27
N ALA A 61 -12.98 24.82 5.49
CA ALA A 61 -12.96 24.16 6.78
C ALA A 61 -11.57 23.61 7.16
N TYR A 62 -10.69 23.39 6.17
CA TYR A 62 -9.37 22.78 6.35
C TYR A 62 -8.32 23.46 5.46
N PRO A 63 -7.96 24.73 5.76
CA PRO A 63 -6.91 25.42 5.03
C PRO A 63 -5.54 24.78 5.28
N ALA A 64 -4.60 24.97 4.36
CA ALA A 64 -3.21 24.56 4.57
C ALA A 64 -2.61 25.32 5.77
N LEU A 65 -2.03 24.58 6.71
CA LEU A 65 -1.39 25.16 7.91
C LEU A 65 0.10 25.42 7.69
N GLU A 66 0.81 24.46 7.10
CA GLU A 66 2.23 24.53 6.80
C GLU A 66 2.58 23.60 5.64
N ARG A 67 3.82 23.69 5.13
CA ARG A 67 4.32 22.75 4.11
C ARG A 67 4.67 21.41 4.78
N ALA A 68 4.35 20.30 4.11
CA ALA A 68 4.86 18.98 4.49
C ALA A 68 6.41 19.00 4.59
N PRO A 69 7.02 18.25 5.53
CA PRO A 69 6.42 17.20 6.38
C PRO A 69 5.75 17.71 7.67
N GLY A 70 5.75 19.02 7.91
CA GLY A 70 5.22 19.63 9.13
C GLY A 70 6.19 19.57 10.31
N THR A 71 5.78 20.15 11.43
CA THR A 71 6.65 20.32 12.61
C THR A 71 6.76 19.07 13.50
N TYR A 72 5.71 18.25 13.56
CA TYR A 72 5.63 17.15 14.53
C TYR A 72 6.71 16.09 14.31
N ILE A 73 7.11 15.83 13.06
CA ILE A 73 8.18 14.87 12.74
C ILE A 73 9.56 15.28 13.30
N HIS A 74 9.73 16.56 13.63
CA HIS A 74 10.98 17.12 14.16
C HIS A 74 11.00 17.25 15.68
N GLN A 75 9.89 16.94 16.35
CA GLN A 75 9.81 16.96 17.80
C GLN A 75 10.47 15.70 18.35
N THR A 76 11.30 15.87 19.38
CA THR A 76 12.03 14.82 20.10
C THR A 76 11.57 14.76 21.53
#